data_AF-A0A371DYB9-F1
#
_entry.id   AF-A0A371DYB9-F1
#
_cell.length_a   1.000
_cell.length_b   1.000
_cell.length_c   1.000
_cell.angle_alpha   90.00
_cell.angle_beta   90.00
_cell.angle_gamma   90.00
#
_symmetry.space_group_name_H-M   'P 1'
#
loop_
_entity.id
_entity.type
_entity.pdbx_description
1 polymer ?
#
loop_
_entity_poly.entity_id
_entity_poly.type
_entity_poly.pdbx_seq_one_letter_code
_entity_poly.pdbx_strand_id
1 'polypeptide(L)'
;MSTASPPAQSPLLRFRLSRQDFQQQVVRARETRTDTAQRDARPAKKQAIVIRGYNDDATAAIRIAAGGREEVLKASYILGKEMVTFSTLIGAHISTIVEQVEDALLIPSKHWRLTSKSAARNPEDTLIRDCGDAIRSRPVGLLLVPEDAVVDYLSDSKNETMMLEWKRLKPSTPPQASLVDVLAQAQSMFHLLVPSEDKDWGQYMTRRQDAEWSFVRVRERLGCMEMSSENLLDTINYATRSILERTGLTAEEQAAVSDGVLPQGVDAEDDGGDCVRWKDVTVLTRTFSPTRPAMIDVHLRYRERGNLDISYRIHNSLSHPTSTAGKDSLDWSGDWRSVFHVDVTEIRRKYRHGQRPPKNVHWRSSWGMNETDAKQVRDVLFGPLGDKVSTLDAVLFLLTTVGFRMNVRTGDDERFRDSVDGDPLWEVGDEEWLGRNIRKACGISIADEKEDEVESDDDAYCY
;
A
#
# COMPACT_ATOMS: atom_id res chain seq x y z
N MET A 1 -40.26 37.93 19.49
CA MET A 1 -39.02 37.95 18.69
C MET A 1 -38.33 36.62 18.90
N SER A 2 -38.40 35.73 17.92
CA SER A 2 -37.75 34.41 17.98
C SER A 2 -36.29 34.60 17.58
N THR A 3 -35.38 34.40 18.53
CA THR A 3 -33.94 34.33 18.25
C THR A 3 -33.67 33.01 17.56
N ALA A 4 -33.65 33.02 16.23
CA ALA A 4 -33.15 31.89 15.46
C ALA A 4 -31.69 31.65 15.86
N SER A 5 -31.40 30.46 16.38
CA SER A 5 -30.02 30.00 16.58
C SER A 5 -29.27 30.11 15.25
N PRO A 6 -28.02 30.60 15.24
CA PRO A 6 -27.22 30.64 14.03
C PRO A 6 -27.13 29.23 13.44
N PRO A 7 -27.20 29.08 12.09
CA PRO A 7 -27.09 27.77 11.46
C PRO A 7 -25.77 27.14 11.92
N ALA A 8 -25.85 25.90 12.39
CA ALA A 8 -24.69 25.12 12.79
C ALA A 8 -23.66 25.21 11.66
N GLN A 9 -22.51 25.79 11.96
CA GLN A 9 -21.43 25.88 10.98
C GLN A 9 -21.02 24.46 10.62
N SER A 10 -21.00 24.15 9.32
CA SER A 10 -20.55 22.86 8.82
C SER A 10 -19.23 22.44 9.48
N PRO A 11 -19.12 21.22 10.05
CA PRO A 11 -17.89 20.70 10.65
C PRO A 11 -16.62 20.87 9.82
N LEU A 12 -16.70 20.81 8.49
CA LEU A 12 -15.54 21.06 7.62
C LEU A 12 -15.11 22.54 7.60
N LEU A 13 -16.08 23.46 7.65
CA LEU A 13 -15.82 24.91 7.62
C LEU A 13 -15.09 25.43 8.85
N ARG A 14 -15.12 24.72 9.98
CA ARG A 14 -14.37 25.12 11.19
C ARG A 14 -12.85 25.15 10.96
N PHE A 15 -12.38 24.44 9.93
CA PHE A 15 -10.96 24.39 9.55
C PHE A 15 -10.60 25.43 8.48
N ARG A 16 -11.56 26.24 8.03
CA ARG A 16 -11.31 27.29 7.05
C ARG A 16 -10.46 28.39 7.69
N LEU A 17 -9.32 28.66 7.06
CA LEU A 17 -8.40 29.68 7.48
C LEU A 17 -8.73 31.03 6.84
N SER A 18 -8.27 32.12 7.46
CA SER A 18 -8.19 33.38 6.75
C SER A 18 -7.23 33.23 5.55
N ARG A 19 -7.43 34.02 4.50
CA ARG A 19 -6.53 33.98 3.33
C ARG A 19 -5.07 34.24 3.72
N GLN A 20 -4.84 35.10 4.71
CA GLN A 20 -3.49 35.42 5.20
C GLN A 20 -2.87 34.23 5.94
N ASP A 21 -3.61 33.60 6.85
CA ASP A 21 -3.11 32.44 7.62
C ASP A 21 -2.87 31.24 6.69
N PHE A 22 -3.76 31.03 5.72
CA PHE A 22 -3.61 29.99 4.71
C PHE A 22 -2.34 30.21 3.87
N GLN A 23 -2.09 31.43 3.39
CA GLN A 23 -0.87 31.75 2.64
C GLN A 23 0.40 31.53 3.48
N GLN A 24 0.39 31.89 4.77
CA GLN A 24 1.52 31.61 5.65
C GLN A 24 1.76 30.11 5.83
N GLN A 25 0.69 29.32 5.95
CA GLN A 25 0.80 27.87 6.03
C GLN A 25 1.35 27.27 4.72
N VAL A 26 0.85 27.71 3.56
CA VAL A 26 1.33 27.24 2.25
C VAL A 26 2.80 27.60 2.04
N VAL A 27 3.22 28.81 2.40
CA VAL A 27 4.64 29.21 2.32
C VAL A 27 5.50 28.29 3.17
N ARG A 28 5.14 28.03 4.43
CA ARG A 28 5.86 27.08 5.30
C ARG A 28 5.88 25.65 4.76
N ALA A 29 4.77 25.20 4.18
CA ALA A 29 4.66 23.87 3.58
C ALA A 29 5.47 23.74 2.27
N ARG A 30 5.67 24.85 1.54
CA ARG A 30 6.48 24.91 0.31
C ARG A 30 7.97 25.10 0.60
N GLU A 31 8.36 25.80 1.66
CA GLU A 31 9.76 25.93 2.10
C GLU A 31 10.41 24.57 2.45
N THR A 32 9.61 23.55 2.77
CA THR A 32 10.06 22.18 3.03
C THR A 32 10.05 21.28 1.78
N ARG A 33 9.62 21.79 0.62
CA ARG A 33 9.67 21.11 -0.67
C ARG A 33 10.79 21.71 -1.52
N THR A 34 11.92 21.03 -1.61
CA THR A 34 12.97 21.36 -2.59
C THR A 34 12.40 21.17 -3.99
N ASP A 35 12.15 22.28 -4.68
CA ASP A 35 11.60 22.31 -6.03
C ASP A 35 12.50 21.56 -7.02
N THR A 36 11.92 20.58 -7.72
CA THR A 36 12.47 20.08 -8.97
C THR A 36 11.51 20.39 -10.12
N ALA A 37 12.07 21.04 -11.14
CA ALA A 37 11.56 21.20 -12.50
C ALA A 37 10.45 22.23 -12.75
N GLN A 38 10.84 23.51 -12.76
CA GLN A 38 10.25 24.47 -13.69
C GLN A 38 10.93 24.27 -15.06
N ARG A 39 10.34 23.44 -15.94
CA ARG A 39 10.74 23.35 -17.35
C ARG A 39 9.75 24.11 -18.22
N ASP A 40 10.30 24.93 -19.12
CA ASP A 40 9.57 25.67 -20.15
C ASP A 40 8.66 24.74 -20.96
N ALA A 41 7.34 24.97 -20.91
CA ALA A 41 6.36 24.19 -21.67
C ALA A 41 5.60 25.06 -22.68
N ARG A 42 5.69 24.65 -23.94
CA ARG A 42 4.81 25.04 -25.07
C ARG A 42 3.32 24.80 -24.71
N PRO A 43 2.34 25.40 -25.42
CA PRO A 43 0.93 25.29 -25.07
C PRO A 43 0.46 23.83 -25.07
N ALA A 44 0.25 23.29 -23.87
CA ALA A 44 -0.24 21.94 -23.62
C ALA A 44 -1.75 21.96 -23.34
N LYS A 45 -2.44 20.86 -23.66
CA LYS A 45 -3.89 20.74 -23.54
C LYS A 45 -4.27 20.71 -22.06
N LYS A 46 -5.11 21.66 -21.62
CA LYS A 46 -5.67 21.65 -20.26
C LYS A 46 -6.85 20.68 -20.19
N GLN A 47 -6.84 19.81 -19.19
CA GLN A 47 -7.97 18.94 -18.88
C GLN A 47 -8.77 19.54 -17.73
N ALA A 48 -10.09 19.63 -17.90
CA ALA A 48 -10.99 20.17 -16.88
C ALA A 48 -11.44 19.09 -15.89
N ILE A 49 -11.49 19.47 -14.62
CA ILE A 49 -11.93 18.65 -13.49
C ILE A 49 -13.07 19.36 -12.78
N VAL A 50 -14.11 18.62 -12.44
CA VAL A 50 -15.29 19.08 -11.71
C VAL A 50 -15.35 18.34 -10.38
N ILE A 51 -15.37 19.07 -9.28
CA ILE A 51 -15.32 18.54 -7.92
C ILE A 51 -16.64 18.84 -7.23
N ARG A 52 -17.27 17.82 -6.65
CA ARG A 52 -18.56 17.89 -5.94
C ARG A 52 -18.39 17.51 -4.48
N GLY A 53 -19.28 17.96 -3.61
CA GLY A 53 -19.27 17.51 -2.21
C GLY A 53 -19.81 16.08 -2.09
N TYR A 54 -19.19 15.27 -1.23
CA TYR A 54 -19.73 13.96 -0.87
C TYR A 54 -20.99 14.07 0.00
N ASN A 55 -20.94 14.95 1.00
CA ASN A 55 -22.05 15.23 1.91
C ASN A 55 -22.39 16.74 1.93
N ASP A 56 -23.35 17.12 2.78
CA ASP A 56 -23.79 18.51 2.93
C ASP A 56 -22.66 19.43 3.40
N ASP A 57 -21.72 18.91 4.20
CA ASP A 57 -20.58 19.68 4.70
C ASP A 57 -19.59 20.06 3.61
N ALA A 58 -19.17 19.07 2.82
CA ALA A 58 -18.35 19.31 1.64
C ALA A 58 -19.05 20.23 0.63
N THR A 59 -20.35 20.03 0.43
CA THR A 59 -21.16 20.84 -0.48
C THR A 59 -21.24 22.29 -0.01
N ALA A 60 -21.42 22.52 1.30
CA ALA A 60 -21.41 23.84 1.90
C ALA A 60 -20.05 24.53 1.75
N ALA A 61 -18.95 23.80 1.99
CA ALA A 61 -17.59 24.32 1.82
C ALA A 61 -17.32 24.75 0.37
N ILE A 62 -17.72 23.93 -0.60
CA ILE A 62 -17.63 24.24 -2.03
C ILE A 62 -18.49 25.47 -2.38
N ARG A 63 -19.73 25.51 -1.91
CA ARG A 63 -20.66 26.60 -2.19
C ARG A 63 -20.11 27.93 -1.67
N ILE A 64 -19.53 27.95 -0.47
CA ILE A 64 -18.91 29.16 0.10
C ILE A 64 -17.67 29.57 -0.69
N ALA A 65 -16.80 28.63 -1.07
CA ALA A 65 -15.65 28.89 -1.92
C ALA A 65 -16.04 29.47 -3.29
N ALA A 66 -17.15 29.01 -3.88
CA ALA A 66 -17.70 29.49 -5.13
C ALA A 66 -18.57 30.76 -5.00
N GLY A 67 -18.54 31.46 -3.86
CA GLY A 67 -19.30 32.70 -3.64
C GLY A 67 -20.82 32.50 -3.62
N GLY A 68 -21.29 31.31 -3.24
CA GLY A 68 -22.70 30.96 -3.08
C GLY A 68 -23.41 30.47 -4.35
N ARG A 69 -22.72 30.45 -5.51
CA ARG A 69 -23.38 30.31 -6.82
C ARG A 69 -23.25 28.94 -7.46
N GLU A 70 -22.22 28.19 -7.14
CA GLU A 70 -21.95 26.88 -7.74
C GLU A 70 -21.92 25.79 -6.66
N GLU A 71 -22.37 24.59 -7.04
CA GLU A 71 -22.28 23.39 -6.20
C GLU A 71 -21.07 22.52 -6.56
N VAL A 72 -20.17 23.08 -7.38
CA VAL A 72 -18.98 22.41 -7.86
C VAL A 72 -17.78 23.34 -7.81
N LEU A 73 -16.60 22.80 -7.54
CA LEU A 73 -15.33 23.47 -7.83
C LEU A 73 -14.80 23.00 -9.17
N LYS A 74 -14.13 23.90 -9.88
CA LYS A 74 -13.47 23.61 -11.15
C LYS A 74 -11.96 23.68 -10.93
N ALA A 75 -11.27 22.60 -11.29
CA ALA A 75 -9.82 22.53 -11.29
C ALA A 75 -9.33 22.12 -12.69
N SER A 76 -8.03 22.27 -12.94
CA SER A 76 -7.44 21.78 -14.19
C SER A 76 -6.00 21.34 -14.02
N TYR A 77 -5.56 20.43 -14.89
CA TYR A 77 -4.15 20.05 -15.02
C TYR A 77 -3.74 20.05 -16.48
N ILE A 78 -2.43 20.09 -16.71
CA ILE A 78 -1.83 20.20 -18.03
C ILE A 78 -1.42 18.80 -18.51
N LEU A 79 -1.94 18.34 -19.64
CA LEU A 79 -1.49 17.10 -20.29
C LEU A 79 -0.18 17.36 -21.07
N GLY A 80 0.95 16.90 -20.54
CA GLY A 80 2.23 16.89 -21.26
C GLY A 80 2.23 15.91 -22.44
N LYS A 81 2.97 16.23 -23.52
CA LYS A 81 3.14 15.33 -24.69
C LYS A 81 4.19 14.23 -24.48
N GLU A 82 5.06 14.37 -23.49
CA GLU A 82 6.11 13.40 -23.19
C GLU A 82 5.70 12.59 -21.95
N MET A 83 5.20 11.37 -22.17
CA MET A 83 5.04 10.36 -21.13
C MET A 83 6.44 9.86 -20.72
N VAL A 84 7.15 10.62 -19.90
CA VAL A 84 8.42 10.18 -19.29
C VAL A 84 8.12 9.78 -17.85
N THR A 85 8.22 8.47 -17.59
CA THR A 85 8.04 7.77 -16.30
C THR A 85 6.72 8.02 -15.56
N PHE A 86 5.89 6.98 -15.53
CA PHE A 86 4.49 6.99 -15.09
C PHE A 86 4.24 7.53 -13.68
N SER A 87 5.08 7.21 -12.70
CA SER A 87 4.86 7.61 -11.29
C SER A 87 5.10 9.11 -11.04
N THR A 88 6.18 9.69 -11.58
CA THR A 88 6.58 11.07 -11.24
C THR A 88 5.67 12.14 -11.86
N LEU A 89 5.09 11.87 -13.04
CA LEU A 89 4.17 12.81 -13.70
C LEU A 89 2.78 12.80 -13.06
N ILE A 90 2.34 11.65 -12.54
CA ILE A 90 1.05 11.51 -11.91
C ILE A 90 1.00 12.35 -10.62
N GLY A 91 1.93 12.19 -9.68
CA GLY A 91 1.89 12.97 -8.43
C GLY A 91 1.95 14.49 -8.61
N ALA A 92 2.60 14.98 -9.68
CA ALA A 92 2.65 16.40 -10.02
C ALA A 92 1.27 16.96 -10.43
N HIS A 93 0.47 16.18 -11.16
CA HIS A 93 -0.85 16.63 -11.61
C HIS A 93 -1.85 16.74 -10.46
N ILE A 94 -1.77 15.86 -9.46
CA ILE A 94 -2.66 15.94 -8.32
C ILE A 94 -2.23 16.96 -7.33
N SER A 95 -0.94 17.09 -7.08
CA SER A 95 -0.43 18.19 -6.28
C SER A 95 -0.99 19.52 -6.81
N THR A 96 -1.03 19.69 -8.14
CA THR A 96 -1.64 20.86 -8.79
C THR A 96 -3.16 20.98 -8.56
N ILE A 97 -3.90 19.88 -8.53
CA ILE A 97 -5.35 19.86 -8.27
C ILE A 97 -5.65 20.14 -6.81
N VAL A 98 -4.93 19.49 -5.90
CA VAL A 98 -5.03 19.66 -4.45
C VAL A 98 -4.73 21.11 -4.09
N GLU A 99 -3.66 21.70 -4.63
CA GLU A 99 -3.33 23.10 -4.40
C GLU A 99 -4.45 24.04 -4.88
N GLN A 100 -5.02 23.81 -6.07
CA GLN A 100 -6.16 24.59 -6.56
C GLN A 100 -7.40 24.47 -5.66
N VAL A 101 -7.63 23.29 -5.08
CA VAL A 101 -8.75 23.03 -4.17
C VAL A 101 -8.51 23.66 -2.81
N GLU A 102 -7.32 23.54 -2.24
CA GLU A 102 -6.94 24.18 -0.99
C GLU A 102 -7.02 25.71 -1.14
N ASP A 103 -6.52 26.28 -2.24
CA ASP A 103 -6.60 27.72 -2.54
C ASP A 103 -8.05 28.22 -2.64
N ALA A 104 -8.95 27.41 -3.21
CA ALA A 104 -10.36 27.74 -3.33
C ALA A 104 -11.10 27.64 -1.99
N LEU A 105 -10.88 26.55 -1.25
CA LEU A 105 -11.56 26.27 0.01
C LEU A 105 -11.00 27.08 1.18
N LEU A 106 -9.71 27.42 1.12
CA LEU A 106 -8.91 27.89 2.25
C LEU A 106 -8.91 26.89 3.42
N ILE A 107 -9.01 25.59 3.10
CA ILE A 107 -9.02 24.49 4.06
C ILE A 107 -7.87 23.56 3.67
N PRO A 108 -6.91 23.30 4.58
CA PRO A 108 -5.82 22.36 4.30
C PRO A 108 -6.31 20.95 3.99
N SER A 109 -5.63 20.28 3.05
CA SER A 109 -5.90 18.91 2.58
C SER A 109 -5.82 17.84 3.66
N LYS A 110 -5.26 18.12 4.83
CA LYS A 110 -5.32 17.21 6.00
C LYS A 110 -6.74 17.04 6.58
N HIS A 111 -7.72 17.83 6.13
CA HIS A 111 -9.10 17.81 6.62
C HIS A 111 -10.11 17.26 5.60
N TRP A 112 -9.66 16.90 4.40
CA TRP A 112 -10.52 16.40 3.34
C TRP A 112 -9.74 15.54 2.36
N ARG A 113 -10.45 14.69 1.63
CA ARG A 113 -9.90 13.80 0.61
C ARG A 113 -10.63 13.99 -0.70
N LEU A 114 -9.95 13.69 -1.81
CA LEU A 114 -10.56 13.64 -3.14
C LEU A 114 -10.67 12.20 -3.61
N THR A 115 -11.82 11.85 -4.16
CA THR A 115 -12.13 10.55 -4.78
C THR A 115 -12.98 10.75 -6.04
N SER A 116 -13.40 9.71 -6.74
CA SER A 116 -14.12 9.81 -8.03
C SER A 116 -15.56 9.31 -7.96
N LYS A 117 -16.43 9.86 -8.81
CA LYS A 117 -17.89 9.67 -8.72
C LYS A 117 -18.46 8.42 -9.42
N SER A 118 -17.76 7.82 -10.38
CA SER A 118 -18.33 6.82 -11.31
C SER A 118 -17.55 5.50 -11.39
N ALA A 119 -17.22 4.90 -10.25
CA ALA A 119 -16.03 4.08 -9.94
C ALA A 119 -14.93 5.03 -9.46
N ALA A 120 -14.39 4.84 -8.25
CA ALA A 120 -13.52 5.85 -7.66
C ALA A 120 -12.09 5.79 -8.23
N ARG A 121 -11.97 6.28 -9.46
CA ARG A 121 -10.74 6.76 -10.06
C ARG A 121 -10.00 7.70 -9.10
N ASN A 122 -8.81 7.27 -8.72
CA ASN A 122 -7.89 8.08 -7.95
C ASN A 122 -7.67 9.43 -8.68
N PRO A 123 -7.84 10.61 -8.02
CA PRO A 123 -7.19 11.81 -8.54
C PRO A 123 -5.71 11.51 -8.75
N GLU A 124 -5.08 10.79 -7.80
CA GLU A 124 -3.64 10.44 -7.67
C GLU A 124 -3.10 9.37 -8.58
N ASP A 125 -3.88 8.67 -9.41
CA ASP A 125 -3.30 7.61 -10.28
C ASP A 125 -4.00 7.35 -11.62
N THR A 126 -5.13 7.98 -11.90
CA THR A 126 -5.93 7.64 -13.10
C THR A 126 -6.44 8.86 -13.86
N LEU A 127 -5.66 9.93 -13.90
CA LEU A 127 -5.85 10.99 -14.89
C LEU A 127 -5.22 10.68 -16.25
N ILE A 128 -4.41 9.61 -16.37
CA ILE A 128 -3.58 9.40 -17.57
C ILE A 128 -3.61 7.97 -18.16
N ARG A 129 -3.75 6.86 -17.41
CA ARG A 129 -3.44 5.54 -17.99
C ARG A 129 -4.48 4.93 -18.94
N ASP A 130 -5.79 5.20 -18.79
CA ASP A 130 -6.82 4.80 -19.78
C ASP A 130 -7.28 5.95 -20.69
N CYS A 131 -6.43 6.96 -20.84
CA CYS A 131 -6.82 8.25 -21.41
C CYS A 131 -6.45 8.41 -22.88
N GLY A 132 -6.13 7.32 -23.58
CA GLY A 132 -5.89 7.31 -25.02
C GLY A 132 -7.11 7.78 -25.82
N ASP A 133 -8.29 7.26 -25.46
CA ASP A 133 -9.48 7.41 -26.30
C ASP A 133 -10.68 8.10 -25.60
N ALA A 134 -10.88 7.94 -24.29
CA ALA A 134 -12.07 8.49 -23.60
C ALA A 134 -11.95 9.95 -23.09
N ILE A 135 -10.74 10.51 -22.99
CA ILE A 135 -10.50 11.86 -22.42
C ILE A 135 -10.75 13.01 -23.41
N ARG A 136 -11.12 12.75 -24.66
CA ARG A 136 -11.24 13.85 -25.63
C ARG A 136 -12.48 14.73 -25.49
N SER A 137 -13.49 14.38 -24.68
CA SER A 137 -14.77 15.13 -24.70
C SER A 137 -15.47 15.47 -23.37
N ARG A 138 -15.09 14.93 -22.19
CA ARG A 138 -15.82 15.18 -20.92
C ARG A 138 -14.92 15.60 -19.74
N PRO A 139 -15.39 16.50 -18.86
CA PRO A 139 -14.69 16.81 -17.60
C PRO A 139 -14.63 15.60 -16.68
N VAL A 140 -13.51 15.44 -15.96
CA VAL A 140 -13.35 14.38 -14.95
C VAL A 140 -14.10 14.80 -13.68
N GLY A 141 -14.91 13.90 -13.11
CA GLY A 141 -15.73 14.18 -11.93
C GLY A 141 -15.12 13.61 -10.64
N LEU A 142 -14.79 14.47 -9.68
CA LEU A 142 -14.29 14.11 -8.35
C LEU A 142 -15.31 14.45 -7.25
N LEU A 143 -15.17 13.78 -6.11
CA LEU A 143 -15.89 14.00 -4.86
C LEU A 143 -14.91 14.47 -3.79
N LEU A 144 -15.29 15.49 -3.03
CA LEU A 144 -14.61 15.97 -1.85
C LEU A 144 -15.25 15.34 -0.61
N VAL A 145 -14.49 14.53 0.11
CA VAL A 145 -14.91 13.78 1.29
C VAL A 145 -14.24 14.41 2.53
N PRO A 146 -15.00 14.99 3.45
CA PRO A 146 -14.46 15.46 4.73
C PRO A 146 -13.81 14.31 5.51
N GLU A 147 -12.76 14.59 6.27
CA GLU A 147 -12.03 13.56 7.02
C GLU A 147 -12.92 12.80 8.04
N ASP A 148 -13.85 13.51 8.68
CA ASP A 148 -14.82 12.94 9.60
C ASP A 148 -15.92 12.12 8.92
N ALA A 149 -16.11 12.28 7.61
CA ALA A 149 -17.05 11.51 6.79
C ALA A 149 -16.40 10.31 6.08
N VAL A 150 -15.12 10.04 6.33
CA VAL A 150 -14.39 8.91 5.70
C VAL A 150 -15.03 7.58 6.07
N VAL A 151 -15.45 7.40 7.33
CA VAL A 151 -16.12 6.17 7.79
C VAL A 151 -17.44 5.97 7.04
N ASP A 152 -18.27 7.02 6.97
CA ASP A 152 -19.54 6.97 6.25
C ASP A 152 -19.36 6.69 4.76
N TYR A 153 -18.33 7.29 4.14
CA TYR A 153 -17.96 7.00 2.75
C TYR A 153 -17.58 5.54 2.54
N LEU A 154 -16.76 4.97 3.43
CA LEU A 154 -16.36 3.56 3.35
C LEU A 154 -17.54 2.62 3.60
N SER A 155 -18.54 3.06 4.35
CA SER A 155 -19.79 2.34 4.60
C SER A 155 -20.87 2.55 3.53
N ASP A 156 -20.64 3.38 2.49
CA ASP A 156 -21.55 3.45 1.36
C ASP A 156 -21.53 2.12 0.59
N SER A 157 -22.71 1.60 0.25
CA SER A 157 -22.98 0.27 -0.32
C SER A 157 -21.97 -0.24 -1.38
N LYS A 158 -21.43 0.65 -2.22
CA LYS A 158 -20.41 0.29 -3.22
C LYS A 158 -19.04 0.00 -2.60
N ASN A 159 -18.59 0.84 -1.68
CA ASN A 159 -17.31 0.70 -0.98
C ASN A 159 -17.40 -0.37 0.10
N GLU A 160 -18.57 -0.49 0.73
CA GLU A 160 -18.88 -1.55 1.67
C GLU A 160 -18.73 -2.91 0.98
N THR A 161 -19.24 -3.08 -0.25
CA THR A 161 -19.05 -4.33 -1.03
C THR A 161 -17.57 -4.63 -1.27
N MET A 162 -16.76 -3.62 -1.63
CA MET A 162 -15.32 -3.80 -1.82
C MET A 162 -14.58 -4.16 -0.53
N MET A 163 -14.97 -3.59 0.61
CA MET A 163 -14.36 -3.95 1.89
C MET A 163 -14.86 -5.29 2.42
N LEU A 164 -16.12 -5.67 2.17
CA LEU A 164 -16.71 -6.95 2.57
C LEU A 164 -16.12 -8.15 1.83
N GLU A 165 -15.64 -7.98 0.59
CA GLU A 165 -14.93 -9.04 -0.12
C GLU A 165 -13.52 -9.29 0.43
N TRP A 166 -12.90 -8.27 1.02
CA TRP A 166 -11.55 -8.38 1.59
C TRP A 166 -11.58 -8.79 3.07
N LYS A 167 -12.43 -8.13 3.85
CA LYS A 167 -12.61 -8.37 5.29
C LYS A 167 -13.54 -9.53 5.54
N ARG A 168 -13.13 -10.44 6.42
CA ARG A 168 -13.90 -11.62 6.83
C ARG A 168 -14.81 -11.31 8.01
N LEU A 169 -14.38 -10.41 8.89
CA LEU A 169 -15.11 -10.06 10.09
C LEU A 169 -15.86 -8.75 9.89
N LYS A 170 -17.17 -8.77 10.17
CA LYS A 170 -18.02 -7.58 10.10
C LYS A 170 -17.81 -6.72 11.33
N PRO A 171 -17.53 -5.42 11.20
CA PRO A 171 -17.39 -4.53 12.35
C PRO A 171 -18.59 -4.66 13.30
N SER A 172 -18.31 -4.73 14.60
CA SER A 172 -19.34 -4.75 15.62
C SER A 172 -19.73 -3.33 16.01
N THR A 173 -21.01 -3.09 16.29
CA THR A 173 -21.47 -1.78 16.80
C THR A 173 -20.77 -1.49 18.12
N PRO A 174 -20.04 -0.35 18.25
CA PRO A 174 -19.40 0.01 19.50
C PRO A 174 -20.48 0.16 20.60
N PRO A 175 -20.28 -0.34 21.82
CA PRO A 175 -21.19 -0.07 22.94
C PRO A 175 -21.35 1.45 23.11
N GLN A 176 -22.54 1.97 23.42
CA GLN A 176 -22.74 3.43 23.55
C GLN A 176 -21.81 4.10 24.58
N ALA A 177 -21.31 3.36 25.58
CA ALA A 177 -20.32 3.81 26.55
C ALA A 177 -18.88 3.95 25.99
N SER A 178 -18.61 3.38 24.81
CA SER A 178 -17.27 3.32 24.19
C SER A 178 -16.83 4.61 23.50
N LEU A 179 -17.71 5.63 23.37
CA LEU A 179 -17.35 6.91 22.72
C LEU A 179 -16.16 7.64 23.38
N VAL A 180 -15.85 7.30 24.63
CA VAL A 180 -14.69 7.83 25.38
C VAL A 180 -13.52 6.83 25.44
N ASP A 181 -13.80 5.53 25.26
CA ASP A 181 -12.81 4.47 25.33
C ASP A 181 -12.31 4.08 23.93
N VAL A 182 -11.16 4.64 23.57
CA VAL A 182 -10.48 4.43 22.28
C VAL A 182 -10.14 2.96 22.04
N LEU A 183 -9.77 2.21 23.07
CA LEU A 183 -9.45 0.79 22.92
C LEU A 183 -10.71 -0.01 22.61
N ALA A 184 -11.81 0.23 23.34
CA ALA A 184 -13.08 -0.43 23.06
C ALA A 184 -13.60 -0.15 21.64
N GLN A 185 -13.40 1.08 21.13
CA GLN A 185 -13.72 1.42 19.73
C GLN A 185 -12.81 0.67 18.75
N ALA A 186 -11.49 0.67 18.97
CA ALA A 186 -10.56 -0.05 18.12
C ALA A 186 -10.88 -1.55 18.07
N GLN A 187 -11.23 -2.13 19.23
CA GLN A 187 -11.59 -3.54 19.35
C GLN A 187 -12.88 -3.87 18.60
N SER A 188 -13.92 -3.02 18.68
CA SER A 188 -15.18 -3.25 17.96
C SER A 188 -15.03 -3.08 16.45
N MET A 189 -14.19 -2.14 16.00
CA MET A 189 -13.98 -1.85 14.58
C MET A 189 -13.06 -2.86 13.88
N PHE A 190 -12.02 -3.32 14.57
CA PHE A 190 -10.93 -4.11 13.96
C PHE A 190 -10.75 -5.51 14.52
N HIS A 191 -11.65 -5.97 15.40
CA HIS A 191 -11.63 -7.32 15.99
C HIS A 191 -10.29 -7.65 16.67
N LEU A 192 -9.79 -6.70 17.47
CA LEU A 192 -8.52 -6.87 18.18
C LEU A 192 -8.55 -8.10 19.08
N LEU A 193 -7.45 -8.86 19.05
CA LEU A 193 -7.26 -10.12 19.77
C LEU A 193 -6.39 -9.87 21.01
N VAL A 194 -6.96 -10.03 22.21
CA VAL A 194 -6.25 -9.84 23.49
C VAL A 194 -5.40 -8.55 23.48
N PRO A 195 -6.01 -7.37 23.26
CA PRO A 195 -5.26 -6.14 23.06
C PRO A 195 -4.46 -5.76 24.32
N SER A 196 -3.21 -5.34 24.13
CA SER A 196 -2.38 -4.81 25.20
C SER A 196 -2.91 -3.47 25.71
N GLU A 197 -2.72 -3.19 26.99
CA GLU A 197 -2.91 -1.83 27.53
C GLU A 197 -1.82 -0.91 26.97
N ASP A 198 -2.20 0.00 26.08
CA ASP A 198 -1.29 0.96 25.45
C ASP A 198 -2.04 2.28 25.18
N LYS A 199 -1.32 3.41 25.17
CA LYS A 199 -1.87 4.74 24.90
C LYS A 199 -1.97 5.05 23.39
N ASP A 200 -1.25 4.31 22.55
CA ASP A 200 -1.12 4.59 21.11
C ASP A 200 -2.30 4.04 20.28
N TRP A 201 -3.32 3.43 20.90
CA TRP A 201 -4.51 2.91 20.21
C TRP A 201 -5.26 3.96 19.38
N GLY A 202 -5.26 5.23 19.80
CA GLY A 202 -5.88 6.30 19.00
C GLY A 202 -5.17 6.52 17.68
N GLN A 203 -3.84 6.48 17.68
CA GLN A 203 -3.04 6.60 16.46
C GLN A 203 -3.11 5.33 15.61
N TYR A 204 -3.23 4.17 16.25
CA TYR A 204 -3.51 2.92 15.55
C TYR A 204 -4.81 3.02 14.76
N MET A 205 -5.90 3.47 15.39
CA MET A 205 -7.19 3.65 14.71
C MET A 205 -7.07 4.60 13.51
N THR A 206 -6.47 5.78 13.69
CA THR A 206 -6.28 6.74 12.60
C THR A 206 -5.49 6.12 11.45
N ARG A 207 -4.32 5.53 11.71
CA ARG A 207 -3.50 4.90 10.67
C ARG A 207 -4.18 3.73 10.00
N ARG A 208 -4.97 2.97 10.76
CA ARG A 208 -5.73 1.82 10.25
C ARG A 208 -6.83 2.27 9.30
N GLN A 209 -7.60 3.29 9.67
CA GLN A 209 -8.61 3.91 8.81
C GLN A 209 -7.96 4.52 7.55
N ASP A 210 -6.82 5.19 7.68
CA ASP A 210 -6.05 5.72 6.56
C ASP A 210 -5.61 4.63 5.58
N ALA A 211 -5.17 3.49 6.12
CA ALA A 211 -4.75 2.35 5.33
C ALA A 211 -5.93 1.64 4.65
N GLU A 212 -7.09 1.53 5.31
CA GLU A 212 -8.31 0.98 4.72
C GLU A 212 -8.83 1.87 3.60
N TRP A 213 -8.82 3.18 3.81
CA TRP A 213 -9.11 4.14 2.75
C TRP A 213 -8.14 4.00 1.56
N SER A 214 -6.84 3.90 1.84
CA SER A 214 -5.84 3.74 0.80
C SER A 214 -6.00 2.44 0.05
N PHE A 215 -6.37 1.36 0.73
CA PHE A 215 -6.66 0.07 0.11
C PHE A 215 -7.89 0.12 -0.81
N VAL A 216 -8.98 0.78 -0.40
CA VAL A 216 -10.14 1.00 -1.29
C VAL A 216 -9.70 1.71 -2.58
N ARG A 217 -8.86 2.74 -2.48
CA ARG A 217 -8.30 3.41 -3.66
C ARG A 217 -7.46 2.50 -4.54
N VAL A 218 -6.65 1.61 -3.94
CA VAL A 218 -5.89 0.60 -4.69
C VAL A 218 -6.85 -0.32 -5.45
N ARG A 219 -7.86 -0.88 -4.78
CA ARG A 219 -8.86 -1.75 -5.42
C ARG A 219 -9.58 -1.05 -6.57
N GLU A 220 -10.01 0.18 -6.37
CA GLU A 220 -10.70 0.96 -7.40
C GLU A 220 -9.79 1.27 -8.59
N ARG A 221 -8.51 1.58 -8.34
CA ARG A 221 -7.49 1.75 -9.39
C ARG A 221 -7.36 0.47 -10.21
N LEU A 222 -7.24 -0.68 -9.55
CA LEU A 222 -7.05 -1.96 -10.24
C LEU A 222 -8.32 -2.42 -10.98
N GLY A 223 -9.52 -2.21 -10.41
CA GLY A 223 -10.78 -2.55 -11.08
C GLY A 223 -11.11 -1.68 -12.30
N CYS A 224 -10.38 -0.57 -12.51
CA CYS A 224 -10.43 0.20 -13.76
C CYS A 224 -9.45 -0.32 -14.81
N MET A 225 -8.44 -1.10 -14.43
CA MET A 225 -7.43 -1.66 -15.32
C MET A 225 -7.91 -3.02 -15.84
N GLU A 226 -8.31 -3.10 -17.10
CA GLU A 226 -8.65 -4.38 -17.72
C GLU A 226 -7.43 -5.33 -17.69
N MET A 227 -7.53 -6.38 -16.86
CA MET A 227 -6.96 -7.73 -17.06
C MET A 227 -5.53 -8.09 -16.64
N SER A 228 -4.95 -7.58 -15.54
CA SER A 228 -3.81 -8.31 -14.93
C SER A 228 -3.67 -8.16 -13.43
N SER A 229 -3.91 -6.98 -12.88
CA SER A 229 -3.61 -6.67 -11.47
C SER A 229 -4.56 -7.27 -10.43
N GLU A 230 -5.80 -7.60 -10.80
CA GLU A 230 -6.75 -8.25 -9.88
C GLU A 230 -6.21 -9.60 -9.37
N ASN A 231 -5.48 -10.33 -10.22
CA ASN A 231 -4.83 -11.59 -9.84
C ASN A 231 -3.87 -11.42 -8.67
N LEU A 232 -3.14 -10.30 -8.57
CA LEU A 232 -2.14 -10.13 -7.52
C LEU A 232 -2.77 -9.84 -6.15
N LEU A 233 -3.88 -9.11 -6.11
CA LEU A 233 -4.64 -8.93 -4.86
C LEU A 233 -5.24 -10.26 -4.38
N ASP A 234 -5.77 -11.06 -5.31
CA ASP A 234 -6.29 -12.39 -4.99
C ASP A 234 -5.17 -13.34 -4.54
N THR A 235 -3.99 -13.27 -5.16
CA THR A 235 -2.80 -14.02 -4.75
C THR A 235 -2.35 -13.62 -3.35
N ILE A 236 -2.30 -12.32 -3.02
CA ILE A 236 -2.00 -11.85 -1.66
C ILE A 236 -3.03 -12.42 -0.67
N ASN A 237 -4.31 -12.29 -0.99
CA ASN A 237 -5.41 -12.73 -0.12
C ASN A 237 -5.37 -14.24 0.13
N TYR A 238 -5.18 -15.02 -0.93
CA TYR A 238 -5.08 -16.48 -0.88
C TYR A 238 -3.82 -16.95 -0.14
N ALA A 239 -2.65 -16.38 -0.47
CA ALA A 239 -1.39 -16.75 0.17
C ALA A 239 -1.43 -16.46 1.68
N THR A 240 -1.94 -15.29 2.07
CA THR A 240 -2.13 -14.88 3.47
C THR A 240 -3.02 -15.88 4.23
N ARG A 241 -4.11 -16.35 3.62
CA ARG A 241 -4.97 -17.37 4.23
C ARG A 241 -4.26 -18.71 4.37
N SER A 242 -3.64 -19.16 3.29
CA SER A 242 -3.01 -20.48 3.24
C SER A 242 -1.89 -20.64 4.27
N ILE A 243 -1.12 -19.57 4.55
CA ILE A 243 -0.10 -19.62 5.60
C ILE A 243 -0.68 -19.55 7.01
N LEU A 244 -1.75 -18.77 7.23
CA LEU A 244 -2.42 -18.70 8.54
C LEU A 244 -3.08 -20.03 8.91
N GLU A 245 -3.61 -20.79 7.94
CA GLU A 245 -4.18 -22.13 8.14
C GLU A 245 -3.15 -23.16 8.64
N ARG A 246 -1.84 -22.90 8.46
CA ARG A 246 -0.76 -23.76 8.99
C ARG A 246 -0.45 -23.52 10.46
N THR A 247 -0.93 -22.41 11.02
CA THR A 247 -0.64 -22.02 12.40
C THR A 247 -1.60 -22.66 13.41
N GLY A 248 -1.31 -22.53 14.70
CA GLY A 248 -2.22 -22.94 15.79
C GLY A 248 -3.34 -21.93 16.10
N LEU A 249 -3.55 -20.92 15.26
CA LEU A 249 -4.61 -19.91 15.43
C LEU A 249 -6.00 -20.51 15.13
N THR A 250 -7.03 -20.08 15.85
CA THR A 250 -8.42 -20.42 15.53
C THR A 250 -8.87 -19.71 14.25
N ALA A 251 -9.97 -20.16 13.63
CA ALA A 251 -10.51 -19.52 12.42
C ALA A 251 -10.84 -18.02 12.61
N GLU A 252 -11.33 -17.63 13.79
CA GLU A 252 -11.59 -16.23 14.13
C GLU A 252 -10.29 -15.43 14.30
N GLU A 253 -9.27 -16.01 14.95
CA GLU A 253 -7.96 -15.38 15.09
C GLU A 253 -7.26 -15.21 13.73
N GLN A 254 -7.32 -16.22 12.86
CA GLN A 254 -6.83 -16.16 11.49
C GLN A 254 -7.54 -15.07 10.69
N ALA A 255 -8.86 -14.95 10.83
CA ALA A 255 -9.65 -13.92 10.16
C ALA A 255 -9.25 -12.51 10.62
N ALA A 256 -9.08 -12.28 11.92
CA ALA A 256 -8.67 -10.99 12.46
C ALA A 256 -7.24 -10.60 12.03
N VAL A 257 -6.30 -11.55 12.01
CA VAL A 257 -4.93 -11.31 11.49
C VAL A 257 -4.98 -10.99 9.99
N SER A 258 -5.72 -11.78 9.21
CA SER A 258 -5.81 -11.60 7.76
C SER A 258 -6.47 -10.30 7.37
N ASP A 259 -7.52 -9.88 8.09
CA ASP A 259 -8.16 -8.58 7.86
C ASP A 259 -7.16 -7.44 8.13
N GLY A 260 -6.18 -7.66 9.02
CA GLY A 260 -5.04 -6.81 9.30
C GLY A 260 -4.13 -6.48 8.11
N VAL A 261 -4.14 -7.27 7.02
CA VAL A 261 -3.29 -7.11 5.85
C VAL A 261 -3.95 -6.17 4.83
N LEU A 262 -3.32 -5.03 4.54
CA LEU A 262 -3.86 -4.01 3.63
C LEU A 262 -2.82 -3.58 2.58
N PRO A 263 -2.95 -4.02 1.32
CA PRO A 263 -2.18 -3.49 0.20
C PRO A 263 -2.35 -1.97 0.10
N GLN A 264 -1.23 -1.24 0.10
CA GLN A 264 -1.17 0.23 0.03
C GLN A 264 -0.76 0.72 -1.36
N GLY A 265 -0.11 -0.13 -2.16
CA GLY A 265 0.23 0.15 -3.54
C GLY A 265 0.51 -1.15 -4.28
N VAL A 266 -0.06 -1.29 -5.47
CA VAL A 266 0.16 -2.45 -6.35
C VAL A 266 0.32 -1.89 -7.76
N ASP A 267 1.48 -2.11 -8.35
CA ASP A 267 1.73 -1.86 -9.77
C ASP A 267 2.34 -3.12 -10.35
N ALA A 268 1.75 -3.61 -11.43
CA ALA A 268 2.14 -4.84 -12.08
C ALA A 268 2.02 -4.65 -13.59
N GLU A 269 3.14 -4.82 -14.29
CA GLU A 269 3.20 -4.84 -15.74
C GLU A 269 3.39 -6.28 -16.22
N ASP A 270 2.49 -6.76 -17.07
CA ASP A 270 2.65 -8.03 -17.77
C ASP A 270 3.65 -7.88 -18.93
N ASP A 271 4.43 -8.92 -19.22
CA ASP A 271 5.39 -8.94 -20.34
C ASP A 271 4.70 -9.03 -21.71
N GLY A 272 3.38 -9.26 -21.72
CA GLY A 272 2.54 -9.32 -22.92
C GLY A 272 2.69 -10.62 -23.71
N GLY A 273 3.30 -11.64 -23.11
CA GLY A 273 3.40 -12.98 -23.65
C GLY A 273 2.14 -13.82 -23.45
N ASP A 274 2.11 -15.02 -24.05
CA ASP A 274 1.00 -15.97 -23.93
C ASP A 274 0.89 -16.63 -22.53
N CYS A 275 1.82 -16.33 -21.62
CA CYS A 275 1.82 -16.78 -20.23
C CYS A 275 1.93 -15.54 -19.34
N VAL A 276 1.12 -15.45 -18.28
CA VAL A 276 1.19 -14.35 -17.30
C VAL A 276 2.58 -14.36 -16.68
N ARG A 277 3.45 -13.47 -17.16
CA ARG A 277 4.80 -13.29 -16.64
C ARG A 277 4.93 -11.82 -16.32
N TRP A 278 5.15 -11.55 -15.06
CA TRP A 278 5.39 -10.19 -14.65
C TRP A 278 6.69 -9.69 -15.26
N LYS A 279 6.61 -8.48 -15.81
CA LYS A 279 7.74 -7.71 -16.26
C LYS A 279 8.26 -6.84 -15.12
N ASP A 280 7.42 -5.98 -14.55
CA ASP A 280 7.77 -5.14 -13.42
C ASP A 280 6.64 -5.20 -12.39
N VAL A 281 6.94 -5.55 -11.14
CA VAL A 281 5.97 -5.58 -10.05
C VAL A 281 6.50 -4.80 -8.87
N THR A 282 5.65 -3.95 -8.32
CA THR A 282 5.88 -3.26 -7.06
C THR A 282 4.65 -3.45 -6.18
N VAL A 283 4.84 -4.05 -5.01
CA VAL A 283 3.78 -4.21 -4.00
C VAL A 283 4.26 -3.56 -2.72
N LEU A 284 3.42 -2.72 -2.14
CA LEU A 284 3.58 -2.23 -0.78
C LEU A 284 2.35 -2.67 0.02
N THR A 285 2.57 -3.43 1.07
CA THR A 285 1.51 -3.88 1.99
C THR A 285 1.77 -3.35 3.38
N ARG A 286 0.72 -2.98 4.09
CA ARG A 286 0.76 -2.62 5.51
C ARG A 286 -0.05 -3.62 6.31
N THR A 287 0.59 -4.26 7.27
CA THR A 287 -0.02 -5.26 8.13
C THR A 287 -0.08 -4.76 9.55
N PHE A 288 -1.30 -4.67 10.09
CA PHE A 288 -1.54 -4.20 11.46
C PHE A 288 -1.64 -5.39 12.41
N SER A 289 -1.00 -5.29 13.57
CA SER A 289 -1.12 -6.32 14.60
C SER A 289 -2.49 -6.23 15.29
N PRO A 290 -3.18 -7.37 15.49
CA PRO A 290 -4.45 -7.37 16.19
C PRO A 290 -4.29 -7.28 17.72
N THR A 291 -3.08 -7.39 18.28
CA THR A 291 -2.85 -7.53 19.73
C THR A 291 -2.21 -6.31 20.39
N ARG A 292 -1.69 -5.37 19.60
CA ARG A 292 -0.94 -4.19 20.06
C ARG A 292 -0.96 -3.09 18.99
N PRO A 293 -0.77 -1.81 19.35
CA PRO A 293 -0.76 -0.71 18.39
C PRO A 293 0.54 -0.64 17.58
N ALA A 294 0.82 -1.70 16.80
CA ALA A 294 2.00 -1.82 15.96
C ALA A 294 1.60 -2.26 14.54
N MET A 295 2.49 -2.00 13.59
CA MET A 295 2.30 -2.41 12.19
C MET A 295 3.64 -2.70 11.51
N ILE A 296 3.61 -3.48 10.45
CA ILE A 296 4.75 -3.73 9.57
C ILE A 296 4.39 -3.31 8.15
N ASP A 297 5.23 -2.50 7.53
CA ASP A 297 5.18 -2.29 6.08
C ASP A 297 6.08 -3.33 5.41
N VAL A 298 5.61 -3.94 4.33
CA VAL A 298 6.37 -4.89 3.50
C VAL A 298 6.34 -4.40 2.07
N HIS A 299 7.51 -4.36 1.45
CA HIS A 299 7.69 -3.89 0.09
C HIS A 299 8.35 -4.97 -0.74
N LEU A 300 7.73 -5.32 -1.85
CA LEU A 300 8.28 -6.19 -2.88
C LEU A 300 8.53 -5.35 -4.12
N ARG A 301 9.73 -5.49 -4.68
CA ARG A 301 10.08 -4.97 -5.99
C ARG A 301 10.66 -6.07 -6.84
N TYR A 302 9.97 -6.38 -7.92
CA TYR A 302 10.43 -7.27 -8.97
C TYR A 302 10.60 -6.47 -10.25
N ARG A 303 11.73 -6.64 -10.94
CA ARG A 303 11.97 -6.04 -12.24
C ARG A 303 12.34 -7.07 -13.29
N GLU A 304 12.09 -6.72 -14.55
CA GLU A 304 12.33 -7.59 -15.70
C GLU A 304 13.75 -8.12 -15.60
N ARG A 305 13.91 -9.46 -15.73
CA ARG A 305 15.16 -10.24 -15.60
C ARG A 305 15.44 -10.88 -14.23
N GLY A 306 14.46 -11.00 -13.34
CA GLY A 306 14.63 -11.76 -12.10
C GLY A 306 15.21 -10.96 -10.93
N ASN A 307 15.26 -9.63 -11.06
CA ASN A 307 15.71 -8.77 -9.98
C ASN A 307 14.60 -8.62 -8.96
N LEU A 308 14.73 -9.29 -7.81
CA LEU A 308 13.74 -9.32 -6.74
C LEU A 308 14.33 -8.73 -5.47
N ASP A 309 13.63 -7.79 -4.85
CA ASP A 309 13.93 -7.26 -3.52
C ASP A 309 12.67 -7.32 -2.66
N ILE A 310 12.79 -7.91 -1.48
CA ILE A 310 11.75 -7.84 -0.45
C ILE A 310 12.36 -7.19 0.78
N SER A 311 11.75 -6.09 1.21
CA SER A 311 12.15 -5.34 2.39
C SER A 311 10.96 -5.07 3.29
N TYR A 312 11.22 -4.82 4.57
CA TYR A 312 10.20 -4.56 5.57
C TYR A 312 10.62 -3.45 6.53
N ARG A 313 9.63 -2.86 7.20
CA ARG A 313 9.82 -1.82 8.21
C ARG A 313 8.82 -2.00 9.34
N ILE A 314 9.33 -2.05 10.56
CA ILE A 314 8.54 -2.24 11.78
C ILE A 314 8.22 -0.88 12.42
N HIS A 315 6.95 -0.69 12.82
CA HIS A 315 6.49 0.49 13.55
C HIS A 315 5.98 0.08 14.95
N ASN A 316 6.87 0.13 15.94
CA ASN A 316 6.56 -0.29 17.33
C ASN A 316 5.92 0.81 18.18
N SER A 317 6.16 2.08 17.86
CA SER A 317 5.45 3.21 18.44
C SER A 317 4.96 4.09 17.32
N LEU A 318 3.65 4.36 17.33
CA LEU A 318 3.02 5.18 16.31
C LEU A 318 3.23 6.67 16.59
N SER A 319 3.82 7.00 17.75
CA SER A 319 4.06 8.35 18.27
C SER A 319 4.93 9.23 17.36
N HIS A 320 5.74 8.62 16.49
CA HIS A 320 6.50 9.39 15.50
C HIS A 320 5.64 9.61 14.26
N PRO A 321 5.48 10.87 13.80
CA PRO A 321 4.81 11.15 12.55
C PRO A 321 5.56 10.41 11.45
N THR A 322 5.01 9.29 10.98
CA THR A 322 5.40 8.72 9.71
C THR A 322 5.13 9.81 8.71
N SER A 323 6.20 10.32 8.07
CA SER A 323 6.11 11.29 6.98
C SER A 323 4.90 10.95 6.13
N THR A 324 3.85 11.76 6.27
CA THR A 324 2.67 11.75 5.42
C THR A 324 3.16 12.23 4.06
N ALA A 325 3.68 11.30 3.29
CA ALA A 325 4.19 11.57 1.96
C ALA A 325 3.86 10.37 1.09
N GLY A 326 2.66 10.44 0.48
CA GLY A 326 2.65 10.26 -0.96
C GLY A 326 3.65 11.24 -1.54
N LYS A 327 4.87 10.75 -1.80
CA LYS A 327 5.85 11.45 -2.61
C LYS A 327 6.57 10.39 -3.43
N ASP A 328 6.55 10.63 -4.73
CA ASP A 328 7.18 9.89 -5.83
C ASP A 328 8.71 9.87 -5.79
N SER A 329 9.29 9.83 -4.59
CA SER A 329 10.61 9.30 -4.36
C SER A 329 10.50 8.43 -3.11
N LEU A 330 10.63 7.11 -3.27
CA LEU A 330 11.25 6.29 -2.23
C LEU A 330 12.64 6.90 -2.01
N ASP A 331 12.73 7.96 -1.21
CA ASP A 331 13.97 8.33 -0.56
C ASP A 331 14.16 7.20 0.46
N TRP A 332 14.99 6.22 0.10
CA TRP A 332 15.32 5.04 0.90
C TRP A 332 16.08 5.39 2.20
N SER A 333 16.13 6.67 2.57
CA SER A 333 16.57 7.11 3.88
C SER A 333 15.49 6.79 4.92
N GLY A 334 15.64 5.65 5.59
CA GLY A 334 14.80 5.23 6.70
C GLY A 334 15.08 3.80 7.17
N ASP A 335 14.40 3.36 8.23
CA ASP A 335 14.57 2.07 8.93
C ASP A 335 14.12 0.82 8.13
N TRP A 336 14.19 0.86 6.80
CA TRP A 336 13.90 -0.30 5.96
C TRP A 336 15.00 -1.36 6.12
N ARG A 337 14.58 -2.60 6.34
CA ARG A 337 15.46 -3.77 6.45
C ARG A 337 15.17 -4.70 5.28
N SER A 338 16.20 -5.22 4.64
CA SER A 338 16.03 -6.24 3.60
C SER A 338 15.68 -7.58 4.24
N VAL A 339 14.69 -8.29 3.69
CA VAL A 339 14.54 -9.73 3.93
C VAL A 339 15.59 -10.43 3.08
N PHE A 340 15.53 -10.20 1.77
CA PHE A 340 16.54 -10.64 0.81
C PHE A 340 16.48 -9.80 -0.47
N HIS A 341 17.57 -9.87 -1.22
CA HIS A 341 17.70 -9.28 -2.55
C HIS A 341 18.38 -10.28 -3.49
N VAL A 342 17.85 -10.38 -4.70
CA VAL A 342 18.36 -11.19 -5.82
C VAL A 342 18.54 -10.26 -7.02
N ASP A 343 19.74 -10.24 -7.59
CA ASP A 343 20.09 -9.44 -8.76
C ASP A 343 20.72 -10.33 -9.84
N VAL A 344 20.29 -10.15 -11.08
CA VAL A 344 20.88 -10.80 -12.24
C VAL A 344 21.94 -9.92 -12.86
N THR A 345 23.20 -10.29 -12.60
CA THR A 345 24.35 -9.44 -12.94
C THR A 345 24.84 -9.58 -14.39
N GLU A 346 24.55 -10.69 -15.08
CA GLU A 346 24.96 -10.87 -16.47
C GLU A 346 23.91 -11.62 -17.30
N ILE A 347 23.21 -10.90 -18.19
CA ILE A 347 22.45 -11.51 -19.30
C ILE A 347 23.28 -11.33 -20.56
N ARG A 348 24.10 -12.33 -20.88
CA ARG A 348 24.75 -12.37 -22.20
C ARG A 348 23.70 -12.68 -23.27
N ARG A 349 23.17 -11.60 -23.86
CA ARG A 349 22.33 -11.49 -25.07
C ARG A 349 20.83 -11.71 -24.88
N LYS A 350 20.07 -10.92 -25.65
CA LYS A 350 18.61 -10.99 -25.84
C LYS A 350 18.17 -12.43 -26.12
N TYR A 351 17.47 -13.06 -25.20
CA TYR A 351 16.75 -14.29 -25.51
C TYR A 351 15.57 -13.98 -26.42
N ARG A 352 15.34 -14.83 -27.42
CA ARG A 352 14.04 -14.87 -28.11
C ARG A 352 13.06 -15.59 -27.19
N HIS A 353 11.80 -15.14 -27.16
CA HIS A 353 10.71 -15.79 -26.44
C HIS A 353 10.75 -17.32 -26.64
N GLY A 354 10.67 -18.06 -25.53
CA GLY A 354 10.62 -19.52 -25.51
C GLY A 354 11.96 -20.25 -25.33
N GLN A 355 13.09 -19.56 -25.20
CA GLN A 355 14.37 -20.21 -24.83
C GLN A 355 14.60 -20.20 -23.31
N ARG A 356 15.01 -21.35 -22.76
CA ARG A 356 15.49 -21.44 -21.38
C ARG A 356 16.70 -20.52 -21.19
N PRO A 357 16.81 -19.81 -20.05
CA PRO A 357 18.03 -19.08 -19.73
C PRO A 357 19.24 -20.04 -19.80
N PRO A 358 20.39 -19.61 -20.33
CA PRO A 358 21.57 -20.44 -20.42
C PRO A 358 22.07 -20.75 -19.02
N LYS A 359 22.84 -21.83 -18.93
CA LYS A 359 23.36 -22.37 -17.68
C LYS A 359 24.29 -21.43 -16.89
N ASN A 360 24.59 -20.24 -17.41
CA ASN A 360 25.58 -19.30 -16.86
C ASN A 360 24.95 -17.92 -16.56
N VAL A 361 23.77 -17.90 -15.95
CA VAL A 361 23.22 -16.67 -15.38
C VAL A 361 23.83 -16.51 -13.99
N HIS A 362 24.62 -15.45 -13.79
CA HIS A 362 25.18 -15.13 -12.48
C HIS A 362 24.17 -14.34 -11.65
N TRP A 363 23.59 -15.03 -10.66
CA TRP A 363 22.74 -14.44 -9.64
C TRP A 363 23.61 -13.94 -8.49
N ARG A 364 23.44 -12.67 -8.11
CA ARG A 364 23.93 -12.17 -6.83
C ARG A 364 22.76 -12.13 -5.87
N SER A 365 22.85 -12.98 -4.86
CA SER A 365 21.82 -13.10 -3.84
C SER A 365 22.39 -12.65 -2.51
N SER A 366 21.66 -11.80 -1.79
CA SER A 366 22.02 -11.33 -0.47
C SER A 366 20.85 -11.51 0.48
N TRP A 367 21.13 -12.01 1.68
CA TRP A 367 20.16 -12.22 2.74
C TRP A 367 20.33 -11.16 3.83
N GLY A 368 19.22 -10.56 4.27
CA GLY A 368 19.24 -9.44 5.21
C GLY A 368 18.67 -9.75 6.60
N MET A 369 17.77 -10.73 6.72
CA MET A 369 17.05 -11.01 7.96
C MET A 369 17.80 -11.97 8.89
N ASN A 370 18.14 -11.58 10.11
CA ASN A 370 18.72 -12.50 11.09
C ASN A 370 17.66 -13.10 12.04
N GLU A 371 18.09 -13.95 12.97
CA GLU A 371 17.21 -14.58 13.96
C GLU A 371 16.50 -13.60 14.90
N THR A 372 17.17 -12.50 15.24
CA THR A 372 16.58 -11.45 16.07
C THR A 372 15.47 -10.74 15.30
N ASP A 373 15.71 -10.44 14.02
CA ASP A 373 14.72 -9.84 13.13
C ASP A 373 13.49 -10.74 12.97
N ALA A 374 13.67 -12.03 12.71
CA ALA A 374 12.57 -12.98 12.52
C ALA A 374 11.70 -13.10 13.79
N LYS A 375 12.33 -13.19 14.97
CA LYS A 375 11.62 -13.15 16.27
C LYS A 375 10.88 -11.81 16.46
N GLN A 376 11.52 -10.70 16.11
CA GLN A 376 10.89 -9.38 16.22
C GLN A 376 9.65 -9.27 15.32
N VAL A 377 9.70 -9.77 14.08
CA VAL A 377 8.54 -9.82 13.17
C VAL A 377 7.40 -10.62 13.79
N ARG A 378 7.68 -11.83 14.29
CA ARG A 378 6.67 -12.67 14.95
C ARG A 378 6.05 -11.95 16.14
N ASP A 379 6.88 -11.42 17.03
CA ASP A 379 6.43 -10.79 18.26
C ASP A 379 5.63 -9.52 17.97
N VAL A 380 5.99 -8.75 16.93
CA VAL A 380 5.23 -7.55 16.53
C VAL A 380 3.88 -7.89 15.94
N LEU A 381 3.82 -8.86 15.01
CA LEU A 381 2.59 -9.20 14.29
C LEU A 381 1.59 -9.98 15.16
N PHE A 382 2.09 -10.88 16.00
CA PHE A 382 1.23 -11.83 16.73
C PHE A 382 1.22 -11.57 18.24
N GLY A 383 2.23 -10.89 18.78
CA GLY A 383 2.29 -10.55 20.20
C GLY A 383 2.04 -11.75 21.12
N PRO A 384 1.06 -11.69 22.05
CA PRO A 384 0.72 -12.83 22.92
C PRO A 384 0.29 -14.10 22.15
N LEU A 385 -0.09 -13.99 20.87
CA LEU A 385 -0.41 -15.15 20.02
C LEU A 385 0.85 -15.81 19.43
N GLY A 386 2.04 -15.29 19.70
CA GLY A 386 3.31 -15.82 19.18
C GLY A 386 3.58 -17.28 19.59
N ASP A 387 2.97 -17.78 20.66
CA ASP A 387 3.07 -19.20 21.03
C ASP A 387 2.31 -20.14 20.08
N LYS A 388 1.34 -19.61 19.33
CA LYS A 388 0.55 -20.34 18.32
C LYS A 388 1.14 -20.25 16.91
N VAL A 389 2.13 -19.37 16.71
CA VAL A 389 2.69 -19.07 15.38
C VAL A 389 4.20 -19.22 15.45
N SER A 390 4.75 -20.22 14.73
CA SER A 390 6.19 -20.41 14.70
C SER A 390 6.91 -19.21 14.08
N THR A 391 8.19 -19.01 14.40
CA THR A 391 9.00 -17.96 13.76
C THR A 391 9.03 -18.14 12.23
N LEU A 392 9.07 -19.39 11.76
CA LEU A 392 9.00 -19.71 10.35
C LEU A 392 7.68 -19.26 9.72
N ASP A 393 6.54 -19.63 10.31
CA ASP A 393 5.23 -19.24 9.78
C ASP A 393 5.05 -17.72 9.80
N ALA A 394 5.63 -17.01 10.78
CA ALA A 394 5.61 -15.55 10.81
C ALA A 394 6.45 -14.91 9.69
N VAL A 395 7.64 -15.45 9.38
CA VAL A 395 8.47 -14.99 8.25
C VAL A 395 7.78 -15.30 6.92
N LEU A 396 7.23 -16.50 6.76
CA LEU A 396 6.46 -16.86 5.57
C LEU A 396 5.21 -15.99 5.43
N PHE A 397 4.51 -15.72 6.54
CA PHE A 397 3.37 -14.80 6.54
C PHE A 397 3.78 -13.41 6.06
N LEU A 398 4.90 -12.86 6.54
CA LEU A 398 5.45 -11.59 6.06
C LEU A 398 5.60 -11.57 4.52
N LEU A 399 6.16 -12.63 3.93
CA LEU A 399 6.33 -12.76 2.48
C LEU A 399 4.98 -12.85 1.74
N THR A 400 4.02 -13.60 2.28
CA THR A 400 2.70 -13.74 1.65
C THR A 400 1.92 -12.43 1.58
N THR A 401 2.20 -11.47 2.48
CA THR A 401 1.52 -10.16 2.47
C THR A 401 1.78 -9.34 1.20
N VAL A 402 2.84 -9.67 0.44
CA VAL A 402 3.17 -9.08 -0.86
C VAL A 402 2.98 -10.05 -2.03
N GLY A 403 2.32 -11.19 -1.78
CA GLY A 403 2.04 -12.20 -2.80
C GLY A 403 3.20 -13.14 -3.09
N PHE A 404 4.28 -13.09 -2.30
CA PHE A 404 5.40 -14.01 -2.41
C PHE A 404 5.15 -15.23 -1.53
N ARG A 405 4.74 -16.34 -2.12
CA ARG A 405 4.46 -17.58 -1.41
C ARG A 405 5.60 -18.57 -1.62
N MET A 406 6.11 -19.10 -0.51
CA MET A 406 7.17 -20.09 -0.53
C MET A 406 6.83 -21.24 0.42
N ASN A 407 7.11 -22.47 -0.01
CA ASN A 407 7.18 -23.62 0.87
C ASN A 407 8.64 -23.84 1.28
N VAL A 408 8.85 -23.94 2.59
CA VAL A 408 10.16 -24.20 3.18
C VAL A 408 10.10 -25.52 3.91
N ARG A 409 11.02 -26.42 3.56
CA ARG A 409 11.21 -27.71 4.21
C ARG A 409 11.59 -27.52 5.68
N THR A 410 11.00 -28.30 6.58
CA THR A 410 11.25 -28.18 8.04
C THR A 410 11.89 -29.40 8.68
N GLY A 411 12.07 -30.49 7.93
CA GLY A 411 12.73 -31.71 8.42
C GLY A 411 13.29 -32.61 7.31
N ASP A 412 14.05 -33.63 7.72
CA ASP A 412 14.79 -34.52 6.82
C ASP A 412 13.88 -35.48 6.02
N ASP A 413 12.70 -35.81 6.56
CA ASP A 413 11.73 -36.76 5.98
C ASP A 413 10.68 -36.11 5.06
N GLU A 414 10.73 -34.78 4.86
CA GLU A 414 9.77 -34.10 4.00
C GLU A 414 10.09 -34.34 2.51
N ARG A 415 9.17 -35.00 1.80
CA ARG A 415 9.25 -35.24 0.35
C ARG A 415 9.16 -33.98 -0.50
N PHE A 416 8.95 -32.82 0.12
CA PHE A 416 8.75 -31.54 -0.55
C PHE A 416 10.08 -30.79 -0.60
N ARG A 417 10.45 -30.32 -1.80
CA ARG A 417 11.57 -29.39 -1.98
C ARG A 417 11.13 -27.99 -1.61
N ASP A 418 12.09 -27.16 -1.22
CA ASP A 418 11.87 -25.71 -1.14
C ASP A 418 11.38 -25.24 -2.51
N SER A 419 10.23 -24.56 -2.55
CA SER A 419 9.61 -24.13 -3.80
C SER A 419 8.91 -22.80 -3.64
N VAL A 420 8.99 -21.95 -4.66
CA VAL A 420 8.13 -20.78 -4.77
C VAL A 420 6.85 -21.22 -5.48
N ASP A 421 5.75 -21.15 -4.75
CA ASP A 421 4.44 -21.62 -5.21
C ASP A 421 3.58 -20.43 -5.65
N GLY A 422 2.89 -20.58 -6.78
CA GLY A 422 1.79 -19.69 -7.15
C GLY A 422 1.86 -19.16 -8.58
N ASP A 423 0.78 -18.48 -8.95
CA ASP A 423 0.71 -17.57 -10.10
C ASP A 423 0.65 -16.15 -9.52
N PRO A 424 1.63 -15.29 -9.82
CA PRO A 424 2.74 -15.48 -10.75
C PRO A 424 3.86 -16.42 -10.27
N LEU A 425 4.56 -16.99 -11.25
CA LEU A 425 5.88 -17.60 -11.05
C LEU A 425 6.93 -16.50 -10.87
N TRP A 426 7.41 -16.32 -9.65
CA TRP A 426 8.56 -15.46 -9.38
C TRP A 426 9.84 -16.16 -9.86
N GLU A 427 10.62 -15.52 -10.72
CA GLU A 427 11.93 -16.05 -11.15
C GLU A 427 12.99 -15.71 -10.08
N VAL A 428 13.24 -16.62 -9.14
CA VAL A 428 14.13 -16.36 -7.98
C VAL A 428 15.48 -17.09 -8.05
N GLY A 429 15.75 -17.81 -9.14
CA GLY A 429 17.05 -18.43 -9.44
C GLY A 429 17.37 -19.68 -8.61
N ASP A 430 17.46 -19.53 -7.29
CA ASP A 430 17.86 -20.59 -6.34
C ASP A 430 16.91 -20.64 -5.12
N GLU A 431 15.89 -21.50 -5.23
CA GLU A 431 14.88 -21.74 -4.18
C GLU A 431 15.46 -22.45 -2.96
N GLU A 432 16.50 -23.27 -3.12
CA GLU A 432 17.18 -23.96 -2.02
C GLU A 432 17.98 -22.95 -1.20
N TRP A 433 18.68 -22.00 -1.83
CA TRP A 433 19.33 -20.88 -1.13
C TRP A 433 18.34 -20.07 -0.30
N LEU A 434 17.16 -19.74 -0.83
CA LEU A 434 16.11 -19.05 -0.08
C LEU A 434 15.66 -19.87 1.14
N GLY A 435 15.37 -21.15 0.93
CA GLY A 435 14.88 -22.04 1.98
C GLY A 435 15.88 -22.18 3.13
N ARG A 436 17.17 -22.38 2.78
CA ARG A 436 18.28 -22.44 3.75
C ARG A 436 18.37 -21.16 4.59
N ASN A 437 18.33 -20.00 3.95
CA ASN A 437 18.46 -18.74 4.67
C ASN A 437 17.22 -18.41 5.53
N ILE A 438 16.01 -18.75 5.07
CA ILE A 438 14.80 -18.64 5.90
C ILE A 438 14.92 -19.52 7.14
N ARG A 439 15.33 -20.79 6.99
CA ARG A 439 15.55 -21.71 8.13
C ARG A 439 16.59 -21.17 9.10
N LYS A 440 17.73 -20.69 8.59
CA LYS A 440 18.79 -20.08 9.39
C LYS A 440 18.29 -18.87 10.16
N ALA A 441 17.55 -17.97 9.51
CA ALA A 441 16.89 -16.84 10.17
C ALA A 441 15.83 -17.28 11.19
N CYS A 442 15.24 -18.46 11.05
CA CYS A 442 14.28 -18.99 12.01
C CYS A 442 14.91 -19.86 13.11
N GLY A 443 16.24 -20.04 13.11
CA GLY A 443 16.96 -20.90 14.06
C GLY A 443 16.70 -22.41 13.86
N ILE A 444 16.32 -22.83 12.65
CA ILE A 444 16.03 -24.23 12.31
C ILE A 444 17.31 -24.87 11.76
N SER A 445 17.79 -25.93 12.41
CA SER A 445 18.94 -26.72 11.97
C SER A 445 18.48 -27.94 11.17
N ILE A 446 19.08 -28.18 10.00
CA ILE A 446 18.88 -29.40 9.21
C ILE A 446 20.21 -30.17 9.15
N ALA A 447 20.17 -31.49 9.35
CA ALA A 447 21.36 -32.32 9.59
C ALA A 447 22.29 -32.46 8.37
N ASP A 448 21.78 -32.24 7.16
CA ASP A 448 22.47 -32.49 5.89
C ASP A 448 22.78 -31.23 5.06
N GLU A 449 22.58 -30.03 5.61
CA GLU A 449 23.02 -28.81 4.92
C GLU A 449 24.53 -28.67 5.06
N LYS A 450 25.29 -29.32 4.17
CA LYS A 450 26.67 -28.93 3.94
C LYS A 450 26.66 -27.44 3.59
N GLU A 451 27.43 -26.66 4.34
CA GLU A 451 27.83 -25.33 3.91
C GLU A 451 28.64 -25.53 2.63
N ASP A 452 27.96 -25.61 1.49
CA ASP A 452 28.60 -25.35 0.22
C ASP A 452 29.04 -23.88 0.32
N GLU A 453 30.30 -23.69 0.71
CA GLU A 453 31.03 -22.46 0.43
C GLU A 453 30.69 -22.14 -1.02
N VAL A 454 30.03 -21.00 -1.23
CA VAL A 454 29.93 -20.43 -2.57
C VAL A 454 31.38 -20.11 -2.94
N GLU A 455 32.08 -21.09 -3.51
CA GLU A 455 33.30 -20.86 -4.26
C GLU A 455 32.90 -19.83 -5.31
N SER A 456 33.30 -18.60 -5.03
CA SER A 456 33.48 -17.56 -6.02
C SER A 456 34.38 -18.15 -7.09
N ASP A 457 33.79 -18.75 -8.14
CA ASP A 457 34.44 -19.11 -9.40
C ASP A 457 34.90 -17.82 -10.11
N ASP A 458 35.86 -17.12 -9.48
CA ASP A 458 36.60 -16.02 -10.08
C ASP A 458 37.86 -16.52 -10.81
N ASP A 459 38.16 -17.82 -10.76
CA ASP A 459 39.37 -18.39 -11.36
C ASP A 459 39.06 -19.63 -12.23
N ALA A 460 38.75 -19.40 -13.51
CA ALA A 460 39.33 -20.11 -14.65
C ALA A 460 38.42 -19.98 -15.89
N TYR A 461 38.92 -19.30 -16.92
CA TYR A 461 39.01 -19.80 -18.30
C TYR A 461 39.38 -18.59 -19.18
N CYS A 462 40.66 -18.21 -19.12
CA CYS A 462 41.31 -17.58 -20.26
C CYS A 462 41.57 -18.68 -21.29
N TYR A 463 40.88 -18.67 -22.42
CA TYR A 463 41.41 -18.99 -23.75
C TYR A 463 40.53 -18.37 -24.84
#